data_AF-A0A850MT86-F1
#
_entry.id   AF-A0A850MT86-F1
#
_cell.length_a   1.000
_cell.length_b   1.000
_cell.length_c   1.000
_cell.angle_alpha   90.00
_cell.angle_beta   90.00
_cell.angle_gamma   90.00
#
_symmetry.space_group_name_H-M   'P 1'
#
loop_
_entity.id
_entity.type
_entity.pdbx_description
1 polymer ?
#
loop_
_entity_poly.entity_id
_entity_poly.type
_entity_poly.pdbx_seq_one_letter_code
_entity_poly.pdbx_strand_id
1 'polypeptide(L)'
;MTEETAFTEEEKENQIEMLINTLHSLMKEKQEHSKWKEKLKTISFKINLEIINVGSIKFILDNGVYSVEKGKLPQGEAILQIRATFENYFLFSSRQISNFSAIFLRNLKIKGKRHLLTLLKVGNVLRIIPNPNLRINTLLTDMTQFRDRDAPITKEGIIFRTYGYTHPLNACFCDVEYAPASIYSTSDPRAIRSDPEGLYYKFYFDGGLQFIKKKYPQYQISHKALQKKLVGVDQSQSVQIRRPDESLRTILQNPPDNKLIDTLLEVLDFVTDHSQLRPHHFGVFGSICHNFYHVDYSDIDLIIYGRKALKELRETLLDFYQQPSFPIQNEFTGWNYQRPTKHWYFKHYSIQEYPFYELRKLIYAVIRSKAINRPIKIEFEPVKNWSEIQNEYPNQVRIERTGWIKAIAQVFDDRDAFNMESIYKIEILKILEGPKIDDIIRILSFVEEFRGQVQKDEEILVEGNIERVILRNQEFHQITLSYGPRYYDQTLKLSEK
;
A
#
# COMPACT_ATOMS: atom_id res chain seq x y z
N MET A 1 -35.90 -9.61 -7.63
CA MET A 1 -35.88 -10.61 -8.72
C MET A 1 -36.07 -9.85 -10.01
N THR A 2 -35.01 -9.69 -10.78
CA THR A 2 -35.05 -9.07 -12.13
C THR A 2 -35.05 -10.21 -13.14
N GLU A 3 -36.07 -10.25 -13.99
CA GLU A 3 -36.20 -11.18 -15.11
C GLU A 3 -35.06 -10.92 -16.11
N GLU A 4 -34.13 -11.88 -16.25
CA GLU A 4 -33.17 -11.89 -17.37
C GLU A 4 -33.90 -12.32 -18.64
N THR A 5 -33.90 -11.47 -19.66
CA THR A 5 -34.40 -11.77 -21.01
C THR A 5 -33.67 -12.97 -21.59
N ALA A 6 -34.40 -14.01 -21.98
CA ALA A 6 -33.86 -15.23 -22.57
C ALA A 6 -33.56 -15.02 -24.06
N PHE A 7 -32.31 -15.24 -24.48
CA PHE A 7 -31.91 -15.25 -25.90
C PHE A 7 -32.71 -16.29 -26.70
N THR A 8 -33.03 -15.98 -27.95
CA THR A 8 -33.56 -16.95 -28.93
C THR A 8 -32.49 -18.00 -29.28
N GLU A 9 -32.89 -19.17 -29.77
CA GLU A 9 -31.94 -20.22 -30.14
C GLU A 9 -30.97 -19.80 -31.25
N GLU A 10 -31.41 -18.95 -32.18
CA GLU A 10 -30.58 -18.37 -33.23
C GLU A 10 -29.53 -17.39 -32.66
N GLU A 11 -29.91 -16.54 -31.70
CA GLU A 11 -28.97 -15.63 -31.02
C GLU A 11 -27.91 -16.37 -30.20
N LYS A 12 -28.31 -17.47 -29.55
CA LYS A 12 -27.36 -18.34 -28.83
C LYS A 12 -26.36 -18.98 -29.77
N GLU A 13 -26.82 -19.44 -30.94
CA GLU A 13 -25.97 -20.04 -31.97
C GLU A 13 -24.96 -19.03 -32.52
N ASN A 14 -25.41 -17.82 -32.83
CA ASN A 14 -24.55 -16.75 -33.31
C ASN A 14 -23.50 -16.34 -32.26
N GLN A 15 -23.89 -16.22 -30.98
CA GLN A 15 -22.96 -15.86 -29.91
C GLN A 15 -21.92 -16.93 -29.61
N ILE A 16 -22.29 -18.22 -29.67
CA ILE A 16 -21.34 -19.31 -29.44
C ILE A 16 -20.36 -19.44 -30.60
N GLU A 17 -20.82 -19.26 -31.83
CA GLU A 17 -19.96 -19.26 -33.02
C GLU A 17 -18.96 -18.09 -32.99
N MET A 18 -19.43 -16.89 -32.66
CA MET A 18 -18.57 -15.73 -32.46
C MET A 18 -17.49 -15.97 -31.40
N LEU A 19 -17.83 -16.63 -30.29
CA LEU A 19 -16.89 -16.93 -29.22
C LEU A 19 -15.83 -17.96 -29.64
N ILE A 20 -16.23 -19.00 -30.38
CA ILE A 20 -15.34 -20.00 -30.97
C ILE A 20 -14.36 -19.31 -31.94
N ASN A 21 -14.88 -18.47 -32.84
CA ASN A 21 -14.07 -17.70 -33.80
C ASN A 21 -13.07 -16.77 -33.09
N THR A 22 -13.50 -16.11 -32.02
CA THR A 22 -12.62 -15.26 -31.20
C THR A 22 -11.48 -16.06 -30.56
N LEU A 23 -11.77 -17.24 -30.03
CA LEU A 23 -10.75 -18.12 -29.44
C LEU A 23 -9.77 -18.65 -30.49
N HIS A 24 -10.25 -18.99 -31.69
CA HIS A 24 -9.38 -19.35 -32.82
C HIS A 24 -8.45 -18.20 -33.22
N SER A 25 -9.00 -16.98 -33.34
CA SER A 25 -8.21 -15.78 -33.67
C SER A 25 -7.13 -15.53 -32.61
N LEU A 26 -7.50 -15.60 -31.32
CA LEU A 26 -6.57 -15.43 -30.21
C LEU A 26 -5.43 -16.48 -30.23
N MET A 27 -5.75 -17.73 -30.53
CA MET A 27 -4.75 -18.79 -30.59
C MET A 27 -3.81 -18.63 -31.78
N LYS A 28 -4.33 -18.22 -32.93
CA LYS A 28 -3.52 -17.91 -34.11
C LYS A 28 -2.53 -16.78 -33.81
N GLU A 29 -3.00 -15.69 -33.19
CA GLU A 29 -2.16 -14.56 -32.76
C GLU A 29 -1.03 -15.04 -31.82
N LYS A 30 -1.33 -15.91 -30.85
CA LYS A 30 -0.33 -16.46 -29.93
C LYS A 30 0.67 -17.40 -30.58
N GLN A 31 0.27 -18.17 -31.60
CA GLN A 31 1.16 -19.03 -32.37
C GLN A 31 2.13 -18.22 -33.25
N GLU A 32 1.71 -17.04 -33.70
CA GLU A 32 2.52 -16.10 -34.49
C GLU A 32 3.44 -15.23 -33.61
N HIS A 33 3.12 -15.05 -32.33
CA HIS A 33 3.88 -14.23 -31.40
C HIS A 33 5.13 -14.94 -30.82
N SER A 34 6.32 -14.34 -30.99
CA SER A 34 7.64 -14.92 -30.65
C SER A 34 7.74 -15.52 -29.24
N LYS A 35 7.33 -14.81 -28.19
CA LYS A 35 7.37 -15.31 -26.79
C LYS A 35 6.28 -16.35 -26.48
N TRP A 36 5.13 -16.26 -27.14
CA TRP A 36 3.97 -17.10 -26.82
C TRP A 36 4.03 -18.44 -27.53
N LYS A 37 4.58 -18.48 -28.75
CA LYS A 37 4.80 -19.69 -29.52
C LYS A 37 5.57 -20.76 -28.73
N GLU A 38 6.69 -20.40 -28.12
CA GLU A 38 7.48 -21.33 -27.31
C GLU A 38 6.77 -21.72 -26.00
N LYS A 39 6.03 -20.78 -25.41
CA LYS A 39 5.25 -21.05 -24.20
C LYS A 39 4.08 -22.00 -24.45
N LEU A 40 3.43 -21.92 -25.62
CA LEU A 40 2.33 -22.84 -25.96
C LEU A 40 2.79 -24.29 -26.08
N LYS A 41 4.05 -24.54 -26.46
CA LYS A 41 4.63 -25.90 -26.52
C LYS A 41 4.79 -26.56 -25.16
N THR A 42 4.81 -25.79 -24.07
CA THR A 42 5.02 -26.31 -22.70
C THR A 42 3.74 -26.38 -21.89
N ILE A 43 2.60 -26.01 -22.48
CA ILE A 43 1.29 -25.98 -21.83
C ILE A 43 0.38 -27.01 -22.48
N SER A 44 -0.16 -27.91 -21.66
CA SER A 44 -1.23 -28.83 -22.06
C SER A 44 -2.40 -28.75 -21.09
N PHE A 45 -3.62 -28.58 -21.61
CA PHE A 45 -4.85 -28.60 -20.85
C PHE A 45 -6.06 -29.04 -21.67
N LYS A 46 -7.08 -29.51 -20.95
CA LYS A 46 -8.43 -29.76 -21.45
C LYS A 46 -9.43 -29.04 -20.56
N ILE A 47 -10.22 -28.10 -21.08
CA ILE A 47 -11.20 -27.34 -20.28
C ILE A 47 -12.59 -27.33 -20.91
N ASN A 48 -13.59 -27.14 -20.06
CA ASN A 48 -14.95 -26.79 -20.47
C ASN A 48 -15.23 -25.33 -20.09
N LEU A 49 -15.66 -24.51 -21.05
CA LEU A 49 -16.14 -23.15 -20.85
C LEU A 49 -17.66 -23.11 -21.10
N GLU A 50 -18.44 -22.78 -20.08
CA GLU A 50 -19.89 -22.66 -20.14
C GLU A 50 -20.28 -21.18 -20.03
N ILE A 51 -20.87 -20.63 -21.09
CA ILE A 51 -21.45 -19.30 -21.09
C ILE A 51 -22.94 -19.42 -20.77
N ILE A 52 -23.35 -18.83 -19.65
CA ILE A 52 -24.73 -18.85 -19.16
C ILE A 52 -25.66 -18.29 -20.24
N ASN A 53 -26.76 -19.01 -20.50
CA ASN A 53 -27.77 -18.69 -21.50
C ASN A 53 -27.28 -18.70 -22.97
N VAL A 54 -26.04 -19.14 -23.25
CA VAL A 54 -25.48 -19.22 -24.61
C VAL A 54 -25.10 -20.65 -24.99
N GLY A 55 -24.26 -21.31 -24.20
CA GLY A 55 -23.87 -22.70 -24.46
C GLY A 55 -22.48 -23.04 -23.94
N SER A 56 -21.90 -24.14 -24.42
CA SER A 56 -20.62 -24.67 -23.91
C SER A 56 -19.61 -24.92 -25.00
N ILE A 57 -18.34 -24.70 -24.67
CA ILE A 57 -17.18 -24.89 -25.53
C ILE A 57 -16.20 -25.82 -24.84
N LYS A 58 -15.72 -26.82 -25.57
CA LYS A 58 -14.54 -27.61 -25.18
C LYS A 58 -13.31 -27.00 -25.81
N PHE A 59 -12.28 -26.79 -25.00
CA PHE A 59 -11.00 -26.26 -25.45
C PHE A 59 -9.87 -27.18 -24.98
N ILE A 60 -9.17 -27.78 -25.95
CA ILE A 60 -7.99 -28.61 -25.76
C ILE A 60 -6.78 -27.86 -26.31
N LEU A 61 -5.72 -27.81 -25.52
CA LEU A 61 -4.38 -27.41 -25.96
C LEU A 61 -3.43 -28.53 -25.54
N ASP A 62 -2.60 -29.01 -26.45
CA ASP A 62 -1.56 -29.98 -26.15
C ASP A 62 -0.32 -29.68 -26.99
N ASN A 63 0.79 -29.34 -26.32
CA ASN A 63 2.09 -29.07 -26.94
C ASN A 63 2.04 -28.13 -28.15
N GLY A 64 1.22 -27.07 -28.07
CA GLY A 64 1.07 -26.06 -29.12
C GLY A 64 0.01 -26.35 -30.19
N VAL A 65 -0.56 -27.56 -30.20
CA VAL A 65 -1.72 -27.93 -31.04
C VAL A 65 -2.99 -27.71 -30.25
N TYR A 66 -4.00 -27.09 -30.86
CA TYR A 66 -5.22 -26.70 -30.16
C TYR A 66 -6.49 -27.04 -30.93
N SER A 67 -7.59 -27.30 -30.21
CA SER A 67 -8.94 -27.46 -30.76
C SER A 67 -9.96 -26.73 -29.88
N VAL A 68 -10.82 -25.93 -30.51
CA VAL A 68 -11.92 -25.20 -29.86
C VAL A 68 -13.20 -25.58 -30.58
N GLU A 69 -14.14 -26.19 -29.89
CA GLU A 69 -15.37 -26.70 -30.51
C GLU A 69 -16.56 -26.53 -29.57
N LYS A 70 -17.75 -26.41 -30.14
CA LYS A 70 -19.00 -26.44 -29.39
C LYS A 70 -19.17 -27.78 -28.67
N GLY A 71 -19.63 -27.76 -27.44
CA GLY A 71 -19.90 -28.94 -26.61
C GLY A 71 -19.11 -28.95 -25.29
N LYS A 72 -19.17 -30.09 -24.59
CA LYS A 72 -18.41 -30.33 -23.35
C LYS A 72 -17.60 -31.62 -23.51
N LEU A 73 -16.41 -31.64 -22.92
CA LEU A 73 -15.65 -32.87 -22.71
C LEU A 73 -16.39 -33.80 -21.74
N PRO A 74 -16.20 -35.12 -21.86
CA PRO A 74 -16.73 -36.11 -20.91
C PRO A 74 -16.34 -35.81 -19.45
N GLN A 75 -17.16 -36.30 -18.52
CA GLN A 75 -16.97 -36.06 -17.10
C GLN A 75 -15.62 -36.62 -16.63
N GLY A 76 -14.82 -35.77 -15.98
CA GLY A 76 -13.50 -36.13 -15.46
C GLY A 76 -12.33 -35.88 -16.41
N GLU A 77 -12.57 -35.59 -17.69
CA GLU A 77 -11.51 -35.27 -18.66
C GLU A 77 -11.06 -33.80 -18.61
N ALA A 78 -11.97 -32.89 -18.27
CA ALA A 78 -11.64 -31.49 -18.14
C ALA A 78 -10.89 -31.22 -16.84
N ILE A 79 -9.68 -30.66 -16.93
CA ILE A 79 -8.91 -30.22 -15.77
C ILE A 79 -9.55 -29.00 -15.08
N LEU A 80 -10.37 -28.25 -15.82
CA LEU A 80 -11.08 -27.07 -15.36
C LEU A 80 -12.46 -26.98 -16.03
N GLN A 81 -13.46 -26.60 -15.24
CA GLN A 81 -14.77 -26.16 -15.74
C GLN A 81 -14.96 -24.69 -15.35
N ILE A 82 -15.08 -23.81 -16.35
CA ILE A 82 -15.31 -22.38 -16.18
C ILE A 82 -16.76 -22.10 -16.56
N ARG A 83 -17.51 -21.39 -15.72
CA ARG A 83 -18.87 -20.94 -15.99
C ARG A 83 -19.00 -19.43 -15.79
N ALA A 84 -19.51 -18.71 -16.77
CA ALA A 84 -19.54 -17.24 -16.80
C ALA A 84 -20.76 -16.71 -17.56
N THR A 85 -21.14 -15.44 -17.36
CA THR A 85 -21.95 -14.73 -18.37
C THR A 85 -21.06 -14.28 -19.53
N PHE A 86 -21.65 -13.95 -20.68
CA PHE A 86 -20.89 -13.49 -21.85
C PHE A 86 -20.05 -12.25 -21.53
N GLU A 87 -20.66 -11.25 -20.90
CA GLU A 87 -19.99 -10.02 -20.45
C GLU A 87 -18.83 -10.29 -19.48
N ASN A 88 -19.04 -11.13 -18.48
CA ASN A 88 -17.99 -11.46 -17.50
C ASN A 88 -16.82 -12.20 -18.13
N TYR A 89 -17.10 -13.09 -19.08
CA TYR A 89 -16.05 -13.75 -19.84
C TYR A 89 -15.28 -12.75 -20.71
N PHE A 90 -15.97 -11.80 -21.33
CA PHE A 90 -15.36 -10.74 -22.13
C PHE A 90 -14.44 -9.83 -21.30
N LEU A 91 -14.90 -9.35 -20.13
CA LEU A 91 -14.06 -8.57 -19.21
C LEU A 91 -12.81 -9.35 -18.77
N PHE A 92 -12.97 -10.66 -18.54
CA PHE A 92 -11.86 -11.55 -18.19
C PHE A 92 -10.85 -11.73 -19.33
N SER A 93 -11.32 -12.05 -20.54
CA SER A 93 -10.47 -12.35 -21.70
C SER A 93 -9.77 -11.10 -22.24
N SER A 94 -10.41 -9.93 -22.12
CA SER A 94 -9.83 -8.62 -22.47
C SER A 94 -8.86 -8.05 -21.42
N ARG A 95 -8.64 -8.76 -20.30
CA ARG A 95 -7.79 -8.33 -19.17
C ARG A 95 -8.30 -7.09 -18.40
N GLN A 96 -9.53 -6.64 -18.63
CA GLN A 96 -10.15 -5.58 -17.82
C GLN A 96 -10.36 -6.01 -16.37
N ILE A 97 -10.47 -7.32 -16.11
CA ILE A 97 -10.44 -7.89 -14.76
C ILE A 97 -9.32 -8.93 -14.62
N SER A 98 -8.66 -8.93 -13.45
CA SER A 98 -7.59 -9.88 -13.15
C SER A 98 -8.12 -11.32 -12.99
N ASN A 99 -7.25 -12.34 -13.05
CA ASN A 99 -7.64 -13.75 -12.83
C ASN A 99 -8.30 -13.92 -11.45
N PHE A 100 -7.82 -13.15 -10.48
CA PHE A 100 -8.29 -13.16 -9.11
C PHE A 100 -9.64 -12.45 -8.97
N SER A 101 -9.79 -11.25 -9.54
CA SER A 101 -11.04 -10.49 -9.54
C SER A 101 -12.19 -11.26 -10.21
N ALA A 102 -11.87 -11.99 -11.28
CA ALA A 102 -12.84 -12.78 -12.01
C ALA A 102 -13.43 -13.94 -11.18
N ILE A 103 -12.62 -14.58 -10.33
CA ILE A 103 -13.11 -15.61 -9.40
C ILE A 103 -13.82 -14.97 -8.19
N PHE A 104 -13.22 -13.91 -7.64
CA PHE A 104 -13.61 -13.33 -6.36
C PHE A 104 -14.94 -12.54 -6.41
N LEU A 105 -15.21 -11.84 -7.51
CA LEU A 105 -16.49 -11.14 -7.72
C LEU A 105 -17.63 -12.08 -8.17
N ARG A 106 -17.39 -13.40 -8.20
CA ARG A 106 -18.28 -14.44 -8.77
C ARG A 106 -18.56 -14.28 -10.27
N ASN A 107 -17.74 -13.50 -10.98
CA ASN A 107 -17.86 -13.29 -12.43
C ASN A 107 -17.54 -14.57 -13.22
N LEU A 108 -16.63 -15.41 -12.70
CA LEU A 108 -16.33 -16.76 -13.17
C LEU A 108 -16.51 -17.77 -12.03
N LYS A 109 -17.40 -18.74 -12.23
CA LYS A 109 -17.53 -19.92 -11.35
C LYS A 109 -16.63 -21.03 -11.88
N ILE A 110 -15.76 -21.58 -11.04
CA ILE A 110 -14.73 -22.54 -11.49
C ILE A 110 -14.77 -23.81 -10.64
N LYS A 111 -14.66 -24.98 -11.29
CA LYS A 111 -14.52 -26.30 -10.63
C LYS A 111 -13.32 -27.07 -11.18
N GLY A 112 -12.60 -27.79 -10.31
CA GLY A 112 -11.44 -28.63 -10.68
C GLY A 112 -10.48 -28.94 -9.52
N LYS A 113 -9.55 -29.88 -9.71
CA LYS A 113 -8.66 -30.43 -8.65
C LYS A 113 -7.73 -29.39 -7.99
N ARG A 114 -7.48 -28.23 -8.64
CA ARG A 114 -6.71 -27.07 -8.13
C ARG A 114 -7.14 -25.74 -8.79
N HIS A 115 -8.44 -25.42 -8.76
CA HIS A 115 -9.10 -24.41 -9.60
C HIS A 115 -8.36 -23.05 -9.75
N LEU A 116 -7.79 -22.48 -8.69
CA LEU A 116 -7.09 -21.19 -8.75
C LEU A 116 -5.72 -21.29 -9.45
N LEU A 117 -4.85 -22.21 -9.01
CA LEU A 117 -3.54 -22.46 -9.63
C LEU A 117 -3.66 -22.90 -11.09
N THR A 118 -4.67 -23.71 -11.39
CA THR A 118 -4.94 -24.15 -12.77
C THR A 118 -5.46 -22.99 -13.64
N LEU A 119 -6.32 -22.10 -13.11
CA LEU A 119 -6.70 -20.89 -13.85
C LEU A 119 -5.52 -19.94 -14.05
N LEU A 120 -4.59 -19.79 -13.10
CA LEU A 120 -3.42 -18.94 -13.32
C LEU A 120 -2.54 -19.43 -14.48
N LYS A 121 -2.45 -20.76 -14.66
CA LYS A 121 -1.74 -21.40 -15.79
C LYS A 121 -2.51 -21.27 -17.11
N VAL A 122 -3.80 -21.58 -17.12
CA VAL A 122 -4.65 -21.62 -18.33
C VAL A 122 -5.19 -20.25 -18.73
N GLY A 123 -5.52 -19.40 -17.77
CA GLY A 123 -6.22 -18.12 -17.95
C GLY A 123 -5.44 -17.12 -18.80
N ASN A 124 -4.10 -17.18 -18.79
CA ASN A 124 -3.31 -16.33 -19.68
C ASN A 124 -3.40 -16.75 -21.17
N VAL A 125 -3.72 -18.02 -21.46
CA VAL A 125 -4.01 -18.51 -22.82
C VAL A 125 -5.38 -18.01 -23.28
N LEU A 126 -6.34 -17.92 -22.37
CA LEU A 126 -7.71 -17.43 -22.63
C LEU A 126 -7.81 -15.89 -22.73
N ARG A 127 -6.68 -15.17 -22.66
CA ARG A 127 -6.63 -13.71 -22.62
C ARG A 127 -5.86 -13.16 -23.80
N ILE A 128 -6.26 -11.99 -24.28
CA ILE A 128 -5.52 -11.23 -25.29
C ILE A 128 -4.07 -10.99 -24.85
N ILE A 129 -3.15 -10.92 -25.83
CA ILE A 129 -1.75 -10.60 -25.55
C ILE A 129 -1.70 -9.15 -25.04
N PRO A 130 -1.03 -8.86 -23.91
CA PRO A 130 -0.87 -7.48 -23.45
C PRO A 130 -0.15 -6.68 -24.54
N ASN A 131 -0.81 -5.65 -25.05
CA ASN A 131 -0.15 -4.68 -25.93
C ASN A 131 0.44 -3.57 -25.05
N PRO A 132 1.78 -3.44 -24.95
CA PRO A 132 2.41 -2.41 -24.13
C PRO A 132 2.05 -0.98 -24.58
N ASN A 133 1.55 -0.80 -25.80
CA ASN A 133 1.16 0.48 -26.37
C ASN A 133 -0.35 0.79 -26.25
N LEU A 134 -1.19 -0.16 -25.84
CA LEU A 134 -2.61 0.09 -25.51
C LEU A 134 -2.76 0.19 -23.99
N ARG A 135 -2.38 1.33 -23.43
CA ARG A 135 -3.08 1.83 -22.24
C ARG A 135 -4.46 2.25 -22.71
N ILE A 136 -5.51 1.61 -22.20
CA ILE A 136 -6.88 2.09 -22.39
C ILE A 136 -6.93 3.48 -21.75
N ASN A 137 -6.88 4.52 -22.58
CA ASN A 137 -7.17 5.89 -22.18
C ASN A 137 -8.66 5.96 -21.84
N THR A 138 -9.01 5.70 -20.60
CA THR A 138 -10.26 6.19 -20.02
C THR A 138 -10.11 7.69 -19.82
N LEU A 139 -10.66 8.44 -20.77
CA LEU A 139 -10.90 9.88 -20.69
C LEU A 139 -11.88 10.17 -19.54
N LEU A 140 -11.34 10.24 -18.33
CA LEU A 140 -11.88 10.98 -17.19
C LEU A 140 -10.69 11.70 -16.57
N THR A 141 -10.28 12.83 -17.17
CA THR A 141 -9.38 13.85 -16.60
C THR A 141 -8.30 13.31 -15.66
N ASP A 142 -7.12 12.91 -16.18
CA ASP A 142 -5.99 12.32 -15.45
C ASP A 142 -5.42 13.27 -14.37
N MET A 143 -6.14 13.43 -13.26
CA MET A 143 -5.60 13.97 -12.03
C MET A 143 -4.81 12.87 -11.35
N THR A 144 -3.49 13.02 -11.29
CA THR A 144 -2.69 12.07 -10.52
C THR A 144 -2.94 12.26 -9.04
N GLN A 145 -3.44 11.22 -8.40
CA GLN A 145 -3.61 11.16 -6.95
C GLN A 145 -2.38 10.53 -6.30
N PHE A 146 -1.99 11.12 -5.17
CA PHE A 146 -0.93 10.63 -4.31
C PHE A 146 -1.52 10.29 -2.95
N ARG A 147 -1.00 9.23 -2.32
CA ARG A 147 -1.25 8.89 -0.92
C ARG A 147 0.08 8.61 -0.24
N ASP A 148 0.06 8.65 1.09
CA ASP A 148 1.23 8.35 1.90
C ASP A 148 1.95 7.08 1.42
N ARG A 149 3.28 7.15 1.38
CA ARG A 149 4.20 6.09 0.90
C ARG A 149 4.17 5.76 -0.60
N ASP A 150 3.37 6.43 -1.42
CA ASP A 150 3.64 6.44 -2.87
C ASP A 150 5.04 7.01 -3.11
N ALA A 151 5.76 6.51 -4.12
CA ALA A 151 7.13 6.95 -4.39
C ALA A 151 7.29 7.57 -5.79
N PRO A 152 7.13 8.89 -5.91
CA PRO A 152 7.47 9.62 -7.13
C PRO A 152 8.96 9.51 -7.43
N ILE A 153 9.29 9.26 -8.70
CA ILE A 153 10.66 9.12 -9.20
C ILE A 153 10.88 10.16 -10.30
N THR A 154 11.89 11.00 -10.13
CA THR A 154 12.21 12.06 -11.10
C THR A 154 13.13 11.56 -12.21
N LYS A 155 13.34 12.39 -13.23
CA LYS A 155 14.21 12.08 -14.38
C LYS A 155 15.68 11.84 -13.99
N GLU A 156 16.14 12.40 -12.88
CA GLU A 156 17.47 12.19 -12.32
C GLU A 156 17.56 10.88 -11.50
N GLY A 157 16.46 10.15 -11.35
CA GLY A 157 16.36 8.94 -10.54
C GLY A 157 16.22 9.21 -9.04
N ILE A 158 15.94 10.46 -8.62
CA ILE A 158 15.68 10.73 -7.19
C ILE A 158 14.35 10.09 -6.82
N ILE A 159 14.36 9.30 -5.75
CA ILE A 159 13.19 8.62 -5.23
C ILE A 159 12.68 9.41 -4.02
N PHE A 160 11.47 9.93 -4.16
CA PHE A 160 10.74 10.60 -3.10
C PHE A 160 9.76 9.63 -2.44
N ARG A 161 9.30 9.99 -1.26
CA ARG A 161 8.21 9.31 -0.56
C ARG A 161 7.13 10.34 -0.26
N THR A 162 5.96 10.16 -0.85
CA THR A 162 4.79 11.00 -0.58
C THR A 162 4.48 10.96 0.91
N TYR A 163 4.27 12.14 1.48
CA TYR A 163 4.12 12.33 2.92
C TYR A 163 2.72 12.86 3.25
N GLY A 164 1.88 11.98 3.76
CA GLY A 164 0.50 12.22 4.13
C GLY A 164 -0.49 12.37 2.97
N TYR A 165 -1.53 13.19 3.17
CA TYR A 165 -2.71 13.22 2.27
C TYR A 165 -3.15 14.62 1.85
N THR A 166 -2.55 15.64 2.44
CA THR A 166 -2.89 17.04 2.22
C THR A 166 -1.98 17.61 1.14
N HIS A 167 -2.45 17.63 -0.10
CA HIS A 167 -1.61 17.90 -1.27
C HIS A 167 -2.25 18.89 -2.27
N PRO A 168 -1.44 19.70 -2.99
CA PRO A 168 -1.92 20.42 -4.16
C PRO A 168 -2.47 19.48 -5.24
N LEU A 169 -3.26 20.03 -6.16
CA LEU A 169 -3.69 19.27 -7.32
C LEU A 169 -2.48 18.87 -8.18
N ASN A 170 -2.42 17.62 -8.63
CA ASN A 170 -1.36 17.05 -9.48
C ASN A 170 0.06 17.16 -8.91
N ALA A 171 0.20 17.34 -7.61
CA ALA A 171 1.50 17.34 -6.96
C ALA A 171 1.39 16.72 -5.58
N CYS A 172 2.51 16.33 -5.00
CA CYS A 172 2.56 15.89 -3.61
C CYS A 172 3.68 16.58 -2.84
N PHE A 173 3.44 16.79 -1.55
CA PHE A 173 4.54 17.00 -0.61
C PHE A 173 5.15 15.64 -0.28
N CYS A 174 6.46 15.62 -0.13
CA CYS A 174 7.21 14.39 0.03
C CYS A 174 8.52 14.64 0.77
N ASP A 175 9.06 13.60 1.37
CA ASP A 175 10.47 13.55 1.74
C ASP A 175 11.31 12.87 0.65
N VAL A 176 12.62 13.06 0.74
CA VAL A 176 13.58 12.54 -0.24
C VAL A 176 14.20 11.30 0.38
N GLU A 177 13.90 10.14 -0.17
CA GLU A 177 14.28 8.88 0.46
C GLU A 177 15.61 8.35 -0.09
N TYR A 178 15.77 8.37 -1.41
CA TYR A 178 16.98 7.87 -2.08
C TYR A 178 17.43 8.76 -3.24
N ALA A 179 18.73 8.75 -3.51
CA ALA A 179 19.29 9.30 -4.75
C ALA A 179 20.37 8.36 -5.33
N PRO A 180 20.52 8.29 -6.65
CA PRO A 180 21.51 7.44 -7.29
C PRO A 180 22.93 7.98 -7.04
N ALA A 181 23.89 7.05 -7.06
CA ALA A 181 25.31 7.33 -6.84
C ALA A 181 25.91 8.35 -7.82
N SER A 182 25.29 8.55 -8.98
CA SER A 182 25.69 9.53 -9.99
C SER A 182 25.53 10.98 -9.54
N ILE A 183 24.65 11.26 -8.57
CA ILE A 183 24.34 12.64 -8.13
C ILE A 183 24.49 12.86 -6.62
N TYR A 184 24.52 11.78 -5.84
CA TYR A 184 24.65 11.81 -4.39
C TYR A 184 25.50 10.64 -3.88
N SER A 185 26.32 10.91 -2.87
CA SER A 185 27.08 9.90 -2.14
C SER A 185 27.24 10.31 -0.69
N THR A 186 27.49 9.35 0.18
CA THR A 186 27.77 9.56 1.60
C THR A 186 28.74 8.51 2.11
N SER A 187 29.49 8.86 3.16
CA SER A 187 30.38 7.94 3.86
C SER A 187 29.64 7.07 4.89
N ASP A 188 28.34 7.28 5.11
CA ASP A 188 27.54 6.44 6.01
C ASP A 188 27.31 5.06 5.38
N PRO A 189 27.92 3.98 5.91
CA PRO A 189 27.78 2.65 5.32
C PRO A 189 26.33 2.14 5.38
N ARG A 190 25.50 2.67 6.29
CA ARG A 190 24.09 2.29 6.41
C ARG A 190 23.24 2.86 5.27
N ALA A 191 23.74 3.84 4.51
CA ALA A 191 23.00 4.48 3.43
C ALA A 191 23.00 3.68 2.13
N ILE A 192 23.98 2.80 1.93
CA ILE A 192 24.20 2.07 0.69
C ILE A 192 22.97 1.20 0.38
N ARG A 193 22.44 1.33 -0.84
CA ARG A 193 21.36 0.51 -1.40
C ARG A 193 21.74 0.09 -2.80
N SER A 194 21.73 -1.20 -3.09
CA SER A 194 22.07 -1.73 -4.42
C SER A 194 20.93 -2.57 -4.95
N ASP A 195 20.57 -2.37 -6.20
CA ASP A 195 19.76 -3.28 -6.98
C ASP A 195 20.52 -3.68 -8.26
N PRO A 196 19.96 -4.55 -9.13
CA PRO A 196 20.55 -4.84 -10.42
C PRO A 196 20.65 -3.63 -11.39
N GLU A 197 19.92 -2.54 -11.14
CA GLU A 197 19.87 -1.36 -12.00
C GLU A 197 20.91 -0.30 -11.60
N GLY A 198 21.42 -0.33 -10.36
CA GLY A 198 22.50 0.53 -9.91
C GLY A 198 22.66 0.68 -8.40
N LEU A 199 23.49 1.66 -8.03
CA LEU A 199 23.81 2.02 -6.66
C LEU A 199 23.07 3.30 -6.26
N TYR A 200 22.39 3.24 -5.12
CA TYR A 200 21.65 4.32 -4.49
C TYR A 200 22.15 4.56 -3.06
N TYR A 201 21.86 5.76 -2.54
CA TYR A 201 22.09 6.10 -1.15
C TYR A 201 20.80 6.60 -0.50
N LYS A 202 20.46 6.03 0.66
CA LYS A 202 19.38 6.49 1.52
C LYS A 202 19.78 7.79 2.23
N PHE A 203 18.89 8.77 2.24
CA PHE A 203 19.05 9.95 3.08
C PHE A 203 18.68 9.66 4.53
N TYR A 204 19.43 10.25 5.46
CA TYR A 204 19.12 10.25 6.89
C TYR A 204 18.94 11.69 7.38
N PHE A 205 18.12 11.85 8.43
CA PHE A 205 17.81 13.15 9.04
C PHE A 205 17.39 14.19 7.99
N ASP A 206 17.96 15.40 8.03
CA ASP A 206 17.67 16.48 7.09
C ASP A 206 18.51 16.40 5.80
N GLY A 207 19.31 15.34 5.59
CA GLY A 207 20.22 15.22 4.45
C GLY A 207 19.52 15.37 3.09
N GLY A 208 18.33 14.76 2.94
CA GLY A 208 17.51 14.87 1.74
C GLY A 208 17.01 16.30 1.49
N LEU A 209 16.56 16.98 2.55
CA LEU A 209 16.13 18.39 2.49
C LEU A 209 17.28 19.29 2.05
N GLN A 210 18.47 19.12 2.63
CA GLN A 210 19.66 19.91 2.27
C GLN A 210 20.09 19.65 0.83
N PHE A 211 20.03 18.39 0.39
CA PHE A 211 20.36 17.99 -0.97
C PHE A 211 19.45 18.68 -2.00
N ILE A 212 18.13 18.65 -1.79
CA ILE A 212 17.16 19.32 -2.67
C ILE A 212 17.35 20.84 -2.65
N LYS A 213 17.47 21.45 -1.46
CA LYS A 213 17.66 22.90 -1.34
C LYS A 213 18.90 23.40 -2.10
N LYS A 214 20.00 22.64 -2.08
CA LYS A 214 21.28 23.05 -2.66
C LYS A 214 21.42 22.70 -4.13
N LYS A 215 20.99 21.51 -4.55
CA LYS A 215 21.26 20.98 -5.89
C LYS A 215 20.04 20.92 -6.81
N TYR A 216 18.84 20.74 -6.25
CA TYR A 216 17.61 20.54 -7.03
C TYR A 216 16.45 21.38 -6.51
N PRO A 217 16.59 22.72 -6.42
CA PRO A 217 15.59 23.58 -5.81
C PRO A 217 14.24 23.58 -6.53
N GLN A 218 14.17 23.03 -7.76
CA GLN A 218 12.92 22.82 -8.50
C GLN A 218 11.97 21.81 -7.86
N TYR A 219 12.45 20.94 -6.96
CA TYR A 219 11.60 20.00 -6.17
C TYR A 219 11.12 20.62 -4.86
N GLN A 220 10.81 21.92 -4.91
CA GLN A 220 10.22 22.65 -3.80
C GLN A 220 8.92 23.32 -4.25
N ILE A 221 7.82 22.93 -3.63
CA ILE A 221 6.48 23.43 -3.91
C ILE A 221 6.08 24.43 -2.84
N SER A 222 5.46 25.53 -3.25
CA SER A 222 4.91 26.51 -2.31
C SER A 222 3.66 25.93 -1.64
N HIS A 223 3.74 25.70 -0.33
CA HIS A 223 2.58 25.41 0.49
C HIS A 223 1.89 26.73 0.83
N LYS A 224 0.78 27.01 0.14
CA LYS A 224 0.09 28.32 0.19
C LYS A 224 -0.31 28.73 1.61
N ALA A 225 -0.97 27.83 2.33
CA ALA A 225 -1.47 28.15 3.67
C ALA A 225 -0.36 28.37 4.72
N LEU A 226 0.72 27.58 4.66
CA LEU A 226 1.90 27.72 5.53
C LEU A 226 2.86 28.84 5.10
N GLN A 227 2.67 29.43 3.91
CA GLN A 227 3.55 30.44 3.31
C GLN A 227 5.02 30.02 3.26
N LYS A 228 5.27 28.72 3.00
CA LYS A 228 6.60 28.12 2.98
C LYS A 228 6.79 27.25 1.75
N LYS A 229 8.04 27.07 1.35
CA LYS A 229 8.42 26.06 0.36
C LYS A 229 8.72 24.75 1.07
N LEU A 230 8.04 23.69 0.67
CA LEU A 230 8.27 22.32 1.15
C LEU A 230 8.82 21.48 0.00
N VAL A 231 9.52 20.40 0.32
CA VAL A 231 9.92 19.44 -0.70
C VAL A 231 8.65 18.82 -1.29
N GLY A 232 8.61 18.74 -2.61
CA GLY A 232 7.45 18.28 -3.33
C GLY A 232 7.76 18.00 -4.80
N VAL A 233 6.96 17.12 -5.39
CA VAL A 233 7.07 16.74 -6.80
C VAL A 233 5.73 17.02 -7.48
N ASP A 234 5.76 17.77 -8.56
CA ASP A 234 4.63 17.91 -9.49
C ASP A 234 4.59 16.72 -10.45
N GLN A 235 3.39 16.29 -10.85
CA GLN A 235 3.19 15.20 -11.81
C GLN A 235 4.01 15.39 -13.08
N SER A 236 4.15 16.63 -13.58
CA SER A 236 4.96 16.94 -14.77
C SER A 236 6.47 16.73 -14.57
N GLN A 237 6.92 16.69 -13.32
CA GLN A 237 8.32 16.46 -12.94
C GLN A 237 8.62 14.99 -12.61
N SER A 238 7.58 14.18 -12.39
CA SER A 238 7.67 12.75 -12.10
C SER A 238 7.66 11.95 -13.41
N VAL A 239 8.62 11.04 -13.56
CA VAL A 239 8.65 10.09 -14.69
C VAL A 239 7.85 8.83 -14.36
N GLN A 240 7.86 8.42 -13.09
CA GLN A 240 7.17 7.24 -12.60
C GLN A 240 6.71 7.47 -11.17
N ILE A 241 5.58 6.88 -10.81
CA ILE A 241 5.16 6.76 -9.41
C ILE A 241 5.15 5.28 -9.10
N ARG A 242 6.01 4.86 -8.17
CA ARG A 242 6.04 3.47 -7.69
C ARG A 242 5.08 3.35 -6.52
N ARG A 243 4.03 2.55 -6.71
CA ARG A 243 2.97 2.39 -5.71
C ARG A 243 3.19 1.11 -4.90
N PRO A 244 3.11 1.16 -3.56
CA PRO A 244 3.36 -0.01 -2.73
C PRO A 244 2.47 -1.23 -3.02
N ASP A 245 1.19 -1.02 -3.37
CA ASP A 245 0.26 -2.09 -3.72
C ASP A 245 0.59 -2.74 -5.07
N GLU A 246 1.06 -1.94 -6.04
CA GLU A 246 1.51 -2.43 -7.34
C GLU A 246 2.83 -3.21 -7.22
N SER A 247 3.75 -2.74 -6.37
CA SER A 247 4.99 -3.45 -6.04
C SER A 247 4.71 -4.81 -5.41
N LEU A 248 3.82 -4.87 -4.41
CA LEU A 248 3.44 -6.15 -3.80
C LEU A 248 2.76 -7.08 -4.81
N ARG A 249 1.85 -6.54 -5.64
CA ARG A 249 1.19 -7.32 -6.70
C ARG A 249 2.19 -7.93 -7.67
N THR A 250 3.27 -7.22 -8.00
CA THR A 250 4.33 -7.72 -8.88
C THR A 250 5.07 -8.89 -8.22
N ILE A 251 5.43 -8.75 -6.93
CA ILE A 251 6.05 -9.82 -6.14
C ILE A 251 5.15 -11.06 -6.08
N LEU A 252 3.86 -10.90 -5.78
CA LEU A 252 2.91 -12.02 -5.71
C LEU A 252 2.73 -12.75 -7.05
N GLN A 253 2.84 -12.04 -8.18
CA GLN A 253 2.70 -12.63 -9.51
C GLN A 253 3.96 -13.37 -9.96
N ASN A 254 5.14 -12.84 -9.64
CA ASN A 254 6.42 -13.44 -9.97
C ASN A 254 7.37 -13.31 -8.77
N PRO A 255 7.23 -14.18 -7.76
CA PRO A 255 8.10 -14.14 -6.59
C PRO A 255 9.56 -14.37 -7.00
N PRO A 256 10.48 -13.45 -6.68
CA PRO A 256 11.91 -13.72 -6.85
C PRO A 256 12.34 -14.85 -5.92
N ASP A 257 13.33 -15.64 -6.35
CA ASP A 257 13.98 -16.64 -5.50
C ASP A 257 14.84 -15.93 -4.43
N ASN A 258 14.20 -15.56 -3.33
CA ASN A 258 14.83 -14.79 -2.25
C ASN A 258 14.17 -15.07 -0.89
N LYS A 259 15.00 -15.49 0.07
CA LYS A 259 14.56 -15.86 1.42
C LYS A 259 13.81 -14.76 2.20
N LEU A 260 14.14 -13.48 1.97
CA LEU A 260 13.43 -12.38 2.62
C LEU A 260 12.03 -12.23 2.04
N ILE A 261 11.90 -12.40 0.72
CA ILE A 261 10.61 -12.37 0.04
C ILE A 261 9.77 -13.60 0.42
N ASP A 262 10.38 -14.78 0.53
CA ASP A 262 9.68 -15.97 1.05
C ASP A 262 9.13 -15.72 2.45
N THR A 263 9.92 -15.07 3.32
CA THR A 263 9.47 -14.71 4.68
C THR A 263 8.35 -13.66 4.64
N LEU A 264 8.41 -12.68 3.73
CA LEU A 264 7.32 -11.72 3.53
C LEU A 264 6.02 -12.40 3.09
N LEU A 265 6.11 -13.38 2.19
CA LEU A 265 4.95 -14.16 1.74
C LEU A 265 4.40 -15.02 2.89
N GLU A 266 5.27 -15.65 3.67
CA GLU A 266 4.89 -16.40 4.88
C GLU A 266 4.14 -15.51 5.90
N VAL A 267 4.61 -14.27 6.12
CA VAL A 267 3.91 -13.29 6.97
C VAL A 267 2.52 -12.97 6.42
N LEU A 268 2.40 -12.71 5.11
CA LEU A 268 1.11 -12.44 4.49
C LEU A 268 0.15 -13.65 4.57
N ASP A 269 0.66 -14.86 4.39
CA ASP A 269 -0.11 -16.10 4.53
C ASP A 269 -0.62 -16.25 5.97
N PHE A 270 0.24 -16.09 6.98
CA PHE A 270 -0.17 -16.12 8.39
C PHE A 270 -1.30 -15.13 8.67
N VAL A 271 -1.15 -13.86 8.27
CA VAL A 271 -2.17 -12.85 8.52
C VAL A 271 -3.47 -13.16 7.76
N THR A 272 -3.40 -13.56 6.48
CA THR A 272 -4.60 -13.76 5.67
C THR A 272 -5.35 -15.05 5.97
N ASP A 273 -4.66 -16.09 6.48
CA ASP A 273 -5.28 -17.34 6.92
C ASP A 273 -6.03 -17.20 8.26
N HIS A 274 -5.63 -16.24 9.09
CA HIS A 274 -6.21 -16.01 10.43
C HIS A 274 -7.13 -14.78 10.49
N SER A 275 -7.46 -14.17 9.34
CA SER A 275 -8.30 -12.97 9.28
C SER A 275 -9.19 -12.91 8.05
N GLN A 276 -10.05 -11.89 7.98
CA GLN A 276 -10.77 -11.56 6.75
C GLN A 276 -9.96 -10.69 5.78
N LEU A 277 -8.69 -10.40 6.10
CA LEU A 277 -7.81 -9.63 5.23
C LEU A 277 -7.42 -10.44 3.99
N ARG A 278 -7.05 -9.70 2.95
CA ARG A 278 -6.78 -10.22 1.61
C ARG A 278 -5.63 -9.42 1.02
N PRO A 279 -4.89 -9.94 0.02
CA PRO A 279 -3.72 -9.26 -0.53
C PRO A 279 -3.93 -7.81 -0.97
N HIS A 280 -5.13 -7.44 -1.43
CA HIS A 280 -5.43 -6.06 -1.86
C HIS A 280 -5.47 -5.04 -0.71
N HIS A 281 -5.54 -5.51 0.54
CA HIS A 281 -5.40 -4.64 1.71
C HIS A 281 -3.95 -4.31 2.02
N PHE A 282 -2.97 -4.91 1.33
CA PHE A 282 -1.56 -4.73 1.64
C PHE A 282 -0.78 -4.06 0.50
N GLY A 283 0.37 -3.49 0.88
CA GLY A 283 1.43 -3.04 -0.03
C GLY A 283 2.79 -3.32 0.58
N VAL A 284 3.86 -3.06 -0.17
CA VAL A 284 5.25 -3.10 0.34
C VAL A 284 5.91 -1.76 0.12
N PHE A 285 6.60 -1.24 1.13
CA PHE A 285 7.34 0.02 1.04
C PHE A 285 8.84 -0.19 1.32
N GLY A 286 9.60 0.91 1.41
CA GLY A 286 11.01 0.86 1.75
C GLY A 286 11.84 0.02 0.76
N SER A 287 12.81 -0.72 1.28
CA SER A 287 13.78 -1.43 0.43
C SER A 287 13.14 -2.50 -0.47
N ILE A 288 12.05 -3.13 -0.03
CA ILE A 288 11.33 -4.16 -0.80
C ILE A 288 10.62 -3.53 -2.00
N CYS A 289 9.94 -2.40 -1.80
CA CYS A 289 9.28 -1.67 -2.89
C CYS A 289 10.26 -1.28 -3.99
N HIS A 290 11.49 -0.92 -3.62
CA HIS A 290 12.50 -0.47 -4.57
C HIS A 290 13.48 -1.54 -5.05
N ASN A 291 13.30 -2.80 -4.64
CA ASN A 291 14.21 -3.90 -4.97
C ASN A 291 15.66 -3.69 -4.46
N PHE A 292 15.82 -2.93 -3.38
CA PHE A 292 17.10 -2.65 -2.70
C PHE A 292 17.39 -3.58 -1.51
N TYR A 293 16.57 -4.60 -1.31
CA TYR A 293 16.55 -5.36 -0.06
C TYR A 293 17.70 -6.37 0.03
N HIS A 294 18.20 -6.59 1.24
CA HIS A 294 19.27 -7.54 1.52
C HIS A 294 18.86 -8.50 2.65
N VAL A 295 19.04 -9.80 2.45
CA VAL A 295 18.60 -10.84 3.41
C VAL A 295 19.15 -10.60 4.82
N ASP A 296 20.40 -10.15 4.92
CA ASP A 296 21.07 -9.95 6.21
C ASP A 296 20.69 -8.65 6.93
N TYR A 297 20.11 -7.66 6.23
CA TYR A 297 19.98 -6.29 6.78
C TYR A 297 18.59 -5.67 6.64
N SER A 298 17.79 -6.08 5.66
CA SER A 298 16.47 -5.50 5.42
C SER A 298 15.39 -6.12 6.29
N ASP A 299 14.53 -5.28 6.84
CA ASP A 299 13.31 -5.69 7.50
C ASP A 299 12.16 -5.83 6.49
N ILE A 300 10.99 -6.26 6.97
CA ILE A 300 9.77 -6.40 6.16
C ILE A 300 8.88 -5.18 6.41
N ASP A 301 8.83 -4.31 5.41
CA ASP A 301 8.09 -3.06 5.43
C ASP A 301 6.77 -3.23 4.67
N LEU A 302 5.68 -3.54 5.37
CA LEU A 302 4.33 -3.75 4.82
C LEU A 302 3.45 -2.52 5.04
N ILE A 303 2.52 -2.28 4.12
CA ILE A 303 1.40 -1.35 4.32
C ILE A 303 0.12 -2.12 4.60
N ILE A 304 -0.75 -1.57 5.45
CA ILE A 304 -2.14 -1.97 5.61
C ILE A 304 -3.07 -0.82 5.21
N TYR A 305 -3.88 -1.05 4.18
CA TYR A 305 -4.77 -0.04 3.62
C TYR A 305 -6.14 -0.04 4.27
N GLY A 306 -6.43 1.06 4.97
CA GLY A 306 -7.74 1.40 5.48
C GLY A 306 -7.97 1.09 6.95
N ARG A 307 -8.81 1.92 7.58
CA ARG A 307 -9.09 1.85 9.03
C ARG A 307 -9.70 0.50 9.45
N LYS A 308 -10.62 -0.03 8.64
CA LYS A 308 -11.25 -1.34 8.93
C LYS A 308 -10.23 -2.47 8.85
N ALA A 309 -9.35 -2.43 7.85
CA ALA A 309 -8.33 -3.45 7.64
C ALA A 309 -7.24 -3.37 8.74
N LEU A 310 -6.85 -2.16 9.13
CA LEU A 310 -5.96 -1.95 10.27
C LEU A 310 -6.54 -2.52 11.57
N LYS A 311 -7.83 -2.30 11.84
CA LYS A 311 -8.48 -2.83 13.03
C LYS A 311 -8.42 -4.37 13.07
N GLU A 312 -8.84 -5.02 11.98
CA GLU A 312 -8.79 -6.48 11.82
C GLU A 312 -7.35 -7.01 11.97
N LEU A 313 -6.36 -6.32 11.38
CA LEU A 313 -4.95 -6.68 11.50
C LEU A 313 -4.49 -6.63 12.95
N ARG A 314 -4.82 -5.56 13.69
CA ARG A 314 -4.43 -5.40 15.09
C ARG A 314 -5.06 -6.48 15.98
N GLU A 315 -6.31 -6.85 15.72
CA GLU A 315 -6.99 -7.96 16.40
C GLU A 315 -6.27 -9.29 16.10
N THR A 316 -5.93 -9.55 14.83
CA THR A 316 -5.20 -10.76 14.40
C THR A 316 -3.80 -10.85 15.03
N LEU A 317 -3.06 -9.73 15.03
CA LEU A 317 -1.71 -9.67 15.60
C LEU A 317 -1.74 -9.82 17.13
N LEU A 318 -2.78 -9.29 17.80
CA LEU A 318 -2.98 -9.52 19.24
C LEU A 318 -3.11 -11.01 19.56
N ASP A 319 -3.89 -11.75 18.77
CA ASP A 319 -4.06 -13.20 18.93
C ASP A 319 -2.74 -13.97 18.73
N PHE A 320 -1.90 -13.53 17.79
CA PHE A 320 -0.56 -14.09 17.59
C PHE A 320 0.35 -13.82 18.78
N TYR A 321 0.37 -12.58 19.29
CA TYR A 321 1.24 -12.18 20.39
C TYR A 321 0.87 -12.83 21.72
N GLN A 322 -0.38 -13.28 21.88
CA GLN A 322 -0.81 -14.05 23.05
C GLN A 322 -0.34 -15.52 23.03
N GLN A 323 0.20 -16.00 21.91
CA GLN A 323 0.65 -17.38 21.73
C GLN A 323 2.19 -17.41 21.62
N PRO A 324 2.93 -17.77 22.69
CA PRO A 324 4.40 -17.76 22.66
C PRO A 324 5.03 -18.68 21.61
N SER A 325 4.31 -19.72 21.18
CA SER A 325 4.75 -20.65 20.13
C SER A 325 4.49 -20.16 18.71
N PHE A 326 3.72 -19.08 18.53
CA PHE A 326 3.42 -18.56 17.20
C PHE A 326 4.66 -17.87 16.60
N PRO A 327 4.98 -18.02 15.30
CA PRO A 327 6.24 -17.50 14.74
C PRO A 327 6.38 -15.97 14.76
N ILE A 328 5.25 -15.25 14.71
CA ILE A 328 5.16 -13.80 14.75
C ILE A 328 4.92 -13.35 16.20
N GLN A 329 5.82 -12.53 16.73
CA GLN A 329 5.80 -12.00 18.10
C GLN A 329 5.88 -10.47 18.07
N ASN A 330 5.43 -9.79 19.13
CA ASN A 330 5.50 -8.33 19.20
C ASN A 330 6.94 -7.89 19.43
N GLU A 331 7.44 -6.93 18.64
CA GLU A 331 8.82 -6.43 18.71
C GLU A 331 9.22 -5.91 20.09
N PHE A 332 8.27 -5.29 20.80
CA PHE A 332 8.51 -4.61 22.06
C PHE A 332 8.27 -5.50 23.29
N THR A 333 7.91 -6.76 23.09
CA THR A 333 7.80 -7.72 24.21
C THR A 333 9.18 -8.04 24.77
N GLY A 334 9.37 -7.83 26.07
CA GLY A 334 10.66 -8.05 26.73
C GLY A 334 11.72 -7.01 26.38
N TRP A 335 11.31 -5.83 25.89
CA TRP A 335 12.23 -4.75 25.56
C TRP A 335 13.07 -4.31 26.77
N ASN A 336 14.40 -4.26 26.60
CA ASN A 336 15.33 -3.93 27.68
C ASN A 336 15.90 -2.51 27.50
N TYR A 337 15.50 -1.62 28.40
CA TYR A 337 15.94 -0.22 28.52
C TYR A 337 17.46 -0.04 28.69
N GLN A 338 18.20 -1.09 29.07
CA GLN A 338 19.65 -1.04 29.27
C GLN A 338 20.46 -0.93 27.97
N ARG A 339 19.82 -1.12 26.81
CA ARG A 339 20.41 -0.75 25.51
C ARG A 339 19.81 0.59 25.10
N PRO A 340 20.38 1.74 25.52
CA PRO A 340 19.89 3.02 25.06
C PRO A 340 19.89 3.01 23.54
N THR A 341 18.75 3.32 22.92
CA THR A 341 18.78 3.90 21.60
C THR A 341 19.69 5.12 21.75
N LYS A 342 20.84 5.13 21.05
CA LYS A 342 21.89 6.18 21.22
C LYS A 342 21.38 7.62 20.99
N HIS A 343 20.09 7.80 20.69
CA HIS A 343 19.48 8.99 20.17
C HIS A 343 18.09 9.31 20.78
N TRP A 344 17.76 8.83 21.99
CA TRP A 344 16.54 9.29 22.66
C TRP A 344 16.76 10.66 23.32
N TYR A 345 16.16 11.69 22.75
CA TYR A 345 16.37 13.08 23.18
C TYR A 345 15.09 13.77 23.68
N PHE A 346 13.93 13.12 23.60
CA PHE A 346 12.67 13.69 24.11
C PHE A 346 12.79 13.98 25.61
N LYS A 347 12.44 15.21 26.00
CA LYS A 347 12.62 15.69 27.38
C LYS A 347 11.49 15.26 28.32
N HIS A 348 10.27 15.24 27.81
CA HIS A 348 9.05 14.99 28.62
C HIS A 348 8.31 13.71 28.21
N TYR A 349 8.92 12.92 27.32
CA TYR A 349 8.54 11.56 26.98
C TYR A 349 9.78 10.68 27.15
N SER A 350 9.82 9.89 28.21
CA SER A 350 11.01 9.14 28.59
C SER A 350 11.16 7.85 27.77
N ILE A 351 12.41 7.38 27.64
CA ILE A 351 12.69 6.08 27.01
C ILE A 351 12.05 4.92 27.78
N GLN A 352 11.78 5.10 29.08
CA GLN A 352 11.09 4.15 29.95
C GLN A 352 9.63 3.95 29.55
N GLU A 353 8.96 5.03 29.14
CA GLU A 353 7.57 5.00 28.70
C GLU A 353 7.40 4.44 27.29
N TYR A 354 8.43 4.55 26.44
CA TYR A 354 8.37 4.23 25.02
C TYR A 354 7.75 2.85 24.71
N PRO A 355 8.22 1.72 25.29
CA PRO A 355 7.68 0.40 24.98
C PRO A 355 6.21 0.23 25.34
N PHE A 356 5.73 0.92 26.39
CA PHE A 356 4.32 0.83 26.76
C PHE A 356 3.43 1.33 25.63
N TYR A 357 3.81 2.45 24.99
CA TYR A 357 3.04 2.99 23.87
C TYR A 357 3.21 2.14 22.62
N GLU A 358 4.43 1.69 22.31
CA GLU A 358 4.67 0.86 21.13
C GLU A 358 3.95 -0.51 21.21
N LEU A 359 3.89 -1.13 22.39
CA LEU A 359 3.14 -2.37 22.62
C LEU A 359 1.65 -2.22 22.29
N ARG A 360 1.06 -1.05 22.61
CA ARG A 360 -0.38 -0.76 22.38
C ARG A 360 -0.73 -0.54 20.91
N LYS A 361 0.25 -0.22 20.07
CA LYS A 361 0.03 0.02 18.63
C LYS A 361 -0.28 -1.27 17.89
N LEU A 362 0.33 -2.40 18.30
CA LEU A 362 0.15 -3.74 17.75
C LEU A 362 0.55 -3.92 16.27
N ILE A 363 1.22 -2.94 15.66
CA ILE A 363 1.66 -2.96 14.25
C ILE A 363 3.15 -3.29 14.07
N TYR A 364 3.87 -3.55 15.16
CA TYR A 364 5.28 -3.90 15.17
C TYR A 364 5.48 -5.33 15.60
N ALA A 365 6.07 -6.12 14.69
CA ALA A 365 6.26 -7.55 14.85
C ALA A 365 7.72 -7.95 14.60
N VAL A 366 8.06 -9.14 15.07
CA VAL A 366 9.28 -9.85 14.74
C VAL A 366 8.90 -11.28 14.36
N ILE A 367 9.45 -11.77 13.25
CA ILE A 367 9.33 -13.17 12.85
C ILE A 367 10.68 -13.88 12.95
N ARG A 368 10.65 -15.13 13.40
CA ARG A 368 11.79 -16.04 13.35
C ARG A 368 11.60 -17.04 12.20
N SER A 369 12.03 -16.64 11.01
CA SER A 369 12.04 -17.51 9.84
C SER A 369 13.04 -18.65 10.00
N LYS A 370 12.69 -19.85 9.54
CA LYS A 370 13.64 -20.99 9.48
C LYS A 370 14.72 -20.80 8.42
N ALA A 371 14.48 -19.93 7.42
CA ALA A 371 15.38 -19.74 6.29
C ALA A 371 16.50 -18.71 6.54
N ILE A 372 16.29 -17.81 7.51
CA ILE A 372 17.16 -16.67 7.80
C ILE A 372 17.63 -16.73 9.25
N ASN A 373 18.95 -16.73 9.47
CA ASN A 373 19.56 -16.91 10.79
C ASN A 373 19.59 -15.62 11.63
N ARG A 374 18.49 -14.86 11.63
CA ARG A 374 18.26 -13.70 12.49
C ARG A 374 16.76 -13.44 12.65
N PRO A 375 16.32 -12.79 13.73
CA PRO A 375 14.99 -12.19 13.76
C PRO A 375 14.87 -11.12 12.67
N ILE A 376 13.71 -11.07 12.03
CA ILE A 376 13.37 -10.05 11.01
C ILE A 376 12.24 -9.22 11.59
N LYS A 377 12.42 -7.90 11.63
CA LYS A 377 11.34 -7.01 12.06
C LYS A 377 10.33 -6.86 10.94
N ILE A 378 9.09 -6.66 11.33
CA ILE A 378 7.96 -6.44 10.44
C ILE A 378 7.26 -5.18 10.94
N GLU A 379 7.16 -4.19 10.06
CA GLU A 379 6.32 -3.02 10.27
C GLU A 379 5.07 -3.14 9.40
N PHE A 380 3.89 -2.96 10.00
CA PHE A 380 2.63 -2.82 9.30
C PHE A 380 2.18 -1.35 9.30
N GLU A 381 2.70 -0.59 8.34
CA GLU A 381 2.45 0.83 8.18
C GLU A 381 0.99 1.11 7.79
N PRO A 382 0.20 1.83 8.60
CA PRO A 382 -1.17 2.15 8.27
C PRO A 382 -1.26 3.26 7.22
N VAL A 383 -1.96 3.00 6.13
CA VAL A 383 -2.21 3.99 5.08
C VAL A 383 -3.70 4.06 4.76
N LYS A 384 -4.23 5.26 4.53
CA LYS A 384 -5.65 5.43 4.18
C LYS A 384 -6.00 4.72 2.87
N ASN A 385 -7.19 4.13 2.82
CA ASN A 385 -7.79 3.77 1.54
C ASN A 385 -8.17 5.04 0.78
N TRP A 386 -8.23 4.97 -0.57
CA TRP A 386 -8.61 6.12 -1.40
C TRP A 386 -9.95 6.74 -0.98
N SER A 387 -10.92 5.93 -0.56
CA SER A 387 -12.22 6.37 -0.06
C SER A 387 -12.19 7.09 1.29
N GLU A 388 -11.10 6.96 2.06
CA GLU A 388 -10.92 7.58 3.37
C GLU A 388 -10.13 8.90 3.29
N ILE A 389 -9.52 9.17 2.15
CA ILE A 389 -8.72 10.37 1.93
C ILE A 389 -9.64 11.56 1.69
N GLN A 390 -9.53 12.54 2.59
CA GLN A 390 -10.16 13.86 2.45
C GLN A 390 -9.05 14.90 2.37
N ASN A 391 -8.74 15.36 1.16
CA ASN A 391 -7.67 16.33 0.96
C ASN A 391 -8.13 17.72 1.40
N GLU A 392 -7.64 18.20 2.55
CA GLU A 392 -7.97 19.52 3.08
C GLU A 392 -7.29 20.67 2.31
N TYR A 393 -6.21 20.40 1.57
CA TYR A 393 -5.35 21.43 0.97
C TYR A 393 -6.10 22.47 0.11
N PRO A 394 -7.05 22.09 -0.77
CA PRO A 394 -7.78 23.08 -1.57
C PRO A 394 -8.62 24.07 -0.74
N ASN A 395 -8.98 23.70 0.49
CA ASN A 395 -9.78 24.49 1.40
C ASN A 395 -8.94 25.32 2.38
N GLN A 396 -7.64 25.06 2.49
CA GLN A 396 -6.74 25.80 3.39
C GLN A 396 -6.43 27.18 2.83
N VAL A 397 -6.77 28.22 3.60
CA VAL A 397 -6.48 29.61 3.27
C VAL A 397 -5.17 30.04 3.93
N ARG A 398 -5.02 29.79 5.24
CA ARG A 398 -3.85 30.21 6.01
C ARG A 398 -3.65 29.34 7.25
N ILE A 399 -2.41 29.06 7.60
CA ILE A 399 -2.02 28.38 8.85
C ILE A 399 -0.94 29.23 9.50
N GLU A 400 -1.21 29.72 10.72
CA GLU A 400 -0.31 30.63 11.44
C GLU A 400 0.10 30.02 12.77
N ARG A 401 1.40 29.91 13.01
CA ARG A 401 1.90 29.51 14.33
C ARG A 401 1.75 30.68 15.30
N THR A 402 0.88 30.53 16.29
CA THR A 402 0.55 31.57 17.28
C THR A 402 1.23 31.38 18.62
N GLY A 403 2.02 30.31 18.80
CA GLY A 403 2.84 30.12 20.00
C GLY A 403 3.19 28.67 20.29
N TRP A 404 3.35 28.38 21.58
CA TRP A 404 3.53 27.04 22.14
C TRP A 404 2.54 26.84 23.29
N ILE A 405 2.06 25.61 23.47
CA ILE A 405 1.12 25.25 24.52
C ILE A 405 1.52 23.95 25.21
N LYS A 406 1.22 23.87 26.50
CA LYS A 406 1.19 22.65 27.30
C LYS A 406 -0.20 22.53 27.92
N ALA A 407 -0.90 21.44 27.64
CA ALA A 407 -2.29 21.27 28.08
C ALA A 407 -2.61 19.82 28.45
N ILE A 408 -3.60 19.67 29.33
CA ILE A 408 -4.33 18.44 29.55
C ILE A 408 -5.57 18.47 28.66
N ALA A 409 -5.80 17.38 27.92
CA ALA A 409 -6.90 17.25 26.99
C ALA A 409 -7.53 15.87 27.09
N GLN A 410 -8.81 15.77 26.71
CA GLN A 410 -9.53 14.52 26.54
C GLN A 410 -9.56 14.18 25.05
N VAL A 411 -9.17 12.96 24.66
CA VAL A 411 -9.33 12.47 23.29
C VAL A 411 -10.75 11.93 23.11
N PHE A 412 -11.49 12.42 22.11
CA PHE A 412 -12.83 11.91 21.81
C PHE A 412 -12.94 11.25 20.42
N ASP A 413 -11.94 11.41 19.55
CA ASP A 413 -11.86 10.75 18.24
C ASP A 413 -10.39 10.52 17.82
N ASP A 414 -10.04 9.25 17.62
CA ASP A 414 -8.72 8.76 17.25
C ASP A 414 -8.72 8.00 15.90
N ARG A 415 -9.78 8.15 15.09
CA ARG A 415 -9.95 7.39 13.83
C ARG A 415 -8.81 7.59 12.83
N ASP A 416 -8.09 8.71 12.94
CA ASP A 416 -6.96 9.07 12.09
C ASP A 416 -5.61 9.06 12.83
N ALA A 417 -5.57 8.54 14.07
CA ALA A 417 -4.38 8.53 14.91
C ALA A 417 -3.21 7.73 14.34
N PHE A 418 -3.49 6.71 13.54
CA PHE A 418 -2.49 5.78 13.01
C PHE A 418 -1.90 6.20 11.66
N ASN A 419 -2.42 7.25 11.03
CA ASN A 419 -1.92 7.69 9.75
C ASN A 419 -0.79 8.72 9.93
N MET A 420 -0.09 9.03 8.85
CA MET A 420 0.75 10.22 8.74
C MET A 420 0.02 11.24 7.86
N GLU A 421 -0.29 12.45 8.28
CA GLU A 421 -0.32 12.97 9.65
C GLU A 421 -1.30 12.21 10.56
N SER A 422 -0.94 12.09 11.85
CA SER A 422 -1.81 11.54 12.88
C SER A 422 -2.73 12.63 13.39
N ILE A 423 -4.05 12.38 13.40
CA ILE A 423 -5.04 13.36 13.84
C ILE A 423 -5.83 12.81 15.01
N TYR A 424 -5.86 13.58 16.09
CA TYR A 424 -6.67 13.33 17.30
C TYR A 424 -7.61 14.51 17.50
N LYS A 425 -8.92 14.27 17.58
CA LYS A 425 -9.84 15.33 18.02
C LYS A 425 -9.92 15.31 19.53
N ILE A 426 -9.82 16.50 20.10
CA ILE A 426 -9.63 16.69 21.53
C ILE A 426 -10.50 17.80 22.08
N GLU A 427 -10.77 17.70 23.37
CA GLU A 427 -11.32 18.79 24.18
C GLU A 427 -10.26 19.19 25.22
N ILE A 428 -9.94 20.49 25.31
CA ILE A 428 -8.97 20.97 26.30
C ILE A 428 -9.65 21.01 27.67
N LEU A 429 -9.11 20.23 28.60
CA LEU A 429 -9.57 20.24 30.00
C LEU A 429 -8.86 21.35 30.80
N LYS A 430 -7.56 21.53 30.55
CA LYS A 430 -6.76 22.51 31.28
C LYS A 430 -5.53 22.94 30.49
N ILE A 431 -5.34 24.25 30.33
CA ILE A 431 -4.10 24.82 29.83
C ILE A 431 -3.14 25.00 31.00
N LEU A 432 -1.98 24.36 30.93
CA LEU A 432 -0.93 24.42 31.95
C LEU A 432 0.06 25.55 31.66
N GLU A 433 0.46 25.71 30.39
CA GLU A 433 1.33 26.79 29.92
C GLU A 433 0.94 27.23 28.50
N GLY A 434 1.12 28.51 28.19
CA GLY A 434 0.83 29.07 26.86
C GLY A 434 -0.41 29.98 26.83
N PRO A 435 -0.85 30.37 25.63
CA PRO A 435 -1.98 31.27 25.46
C PRO A 435 -3.30 30.60 25.86
N LYS A 436 -4.23 31.39 26.41
CA LYS A 436 -5.60 30.95 26.69
C LYS A 436 -6.42 31.01 25.40
N ILE A 437 -6.83 29.85 24.89
CA ILE A 437 -7.52 29.69 23.61
C ILE A 437 -8.60 28.62 23.81
N ASP A 438 -9.83 28.93 23.42
CA ASP A 438 -11.00 28.11 23.74
C ASP A 438 -11.42 27.20 22.57
N ASP A 439 -10.93 27.44 21.35
CA ASP A 439 -11.30 26.74 20.11
C ASP A 439 -10.20 25.79 19.59
N ILE A 440 -9.46 25.14 20.50
CA ILE A 440 -8.50 24.10 20.15
C ILE A 440 -9.24 22.77 19.96
N ILE A 441 -9.41 22.33 18.72
CA ILE A 441 -10.27 21.18 18.41
C ILE A 441 -9.52 19.88 18.10
N ARG A 442 -8.23 19.96 17.77
CA ARG A 442 -7.44 18.79 17.33
C ARG A 442 -5.95 18.92 17.62
N ILE A 443 -5.30 17.75 17.68
CA ILE A 443 -3.86 17.58 17.59
C ILE A 443 -3.54 17.00 16.21
N LEU A 444 -2.54 17.57 15.54
CA LEU A 444 -2.02 17.10 14.26
C LEU A 444 -0.53 16.78 14.42
N SER A 445 -0.15 15.51 14.28
CA SER A 445 1.23 15.05 14.52
C SER A 445 1.86 14.49 13.26
N PHE A 446 3.07 14.96 12.98
CA PHE A 446 4.00 14.44 11.97
C PHE A 446 5.15 13.64 12.62
N VAL A 447 5.08 13.41 13.93
CA VAL A 447 6.10 12.71 14.70
C VAL A 447 5.71 11.24 14.81
N GLU A 448 6.52 10.36 14.23
CA GLU A 448 6.26 8.91 14.13
C GLU A 448 6.05 8.26 15.51
N GLU A 449 6.79 8.70 16.52
CA GLU A 449 6.64 8.20 17.89
C GLU A 449 5.20 8.39 18.41
N PHE A 450 4.58 9.53 18.11
CA PHE A 450 3.24 9.89 18.58
C PHE A 450 2.09 9.31 17.75
N ARG A 451 2.39 8.54 16.69
CA ARG A 451 1.39 7.87 15.85
C ARG A 451 0.72 6.73 16.60
N GLY A 452 -0.62 6.74 16.67
CA GLY A 452 -1.40 5.75 17.41
C GLY A 452 -1.07 5.65 18.90
N GLN A 453 -0.44 6.69 19.47
CA GLN A 453 0.12 6.67 20.83
C GLN A 453 -0.98 6.71 21.90
N VAL A 454 -2.02 7.52 21.68
CA VAL A 454 -3.17 7.67 22.58
C VAL A 454 -4.46 7.28 21.86
N GLN A 455 -5.52 7.00 22.60
CA GLN A 455 -6.77 6.47 22.07
C GLN A 455 -7.96 7.30 22.55
N LYS A 456 -9.09 7.11 21.88
CA LYS A 456 -10.37 7.67 22.31
C LYS A 456 -10.64 7.34 23.77
N ASP A 457 -11.24 8.30 24.47
CA ASP A 457 -11.62 8.25 25.89
C ASP A 457 -10.43 8.32 26.87
N GLU A 458 -9.22 8.61 26.40
CA GLU A 458 -8.04 8.85 27.25
C GLU A 458 -7.79 10.35 27.55
N GLU A 459 -7.42 10.64 28.80
CA GLU A 459 -6.88 11.95 29.21
C GLU A 459 -5.37 11.99 28.93
N ILE A 460 -4.92 13.07 28.30
CA ILE A 460 -3.57 13.19 27.75
C ILE A 460 -2.90 14.49 28.17
N LEU A 461 -1.57 14.44 28.31
CA LEU A 461 -0.69 15.59 28.30
C LEU A 461 -0.14 15.80 26.89
N VAL A 462 -0.32 17.01 26.37
CA VAL A 462 0.21 17.44 25.08
C VAL A 462 1.05 18.71 25.20
N GLU A 463 2.22 18.70 24.55
CA GLU A 463 3.10 19.86 24.40
C GLU A 463 3.45 20.06 22.93
N GLY A 464 3.15 21.23 22.38
CA GLY A 464 3.32 21.46 20.95
C GLY A 464 3.12 22.90 20.50
N ASN A 465 3.23 23.10 19.18
CA ASN A 465 3.00 24.40 18.57
C ASN A 465 1.50 24.64 18.47
N ILE A 466 1.03 25.82 18.87
CA ILE A 466 -0.35 26.19 18.57
C ILE A 466 -0.40 26.87 17.21
N GLU A 467 -1.34 26.43 16.37
CA GLU A 467 -1.58 26.97 15.04
C GLU A 467 -3.03 27.43 14.90
N ARG A 468 -3.23 28.67 14.43
CA ARG A 468 -4.51 29.18 13.96
C ARG A 468 -4.69 28.72 12.51
N VAL A 469 -5.75 27.97 12.26
CA VAL A 469 -6.07 27.38 10.96
C VAL A 469 -7.28 28.08 10.38
N ILE A 470 -7.09 28.73 9.23
CA ILE A 470 -8.14 29.40 8.47
C ILE A 470 -8.40 28.56 7.23
N LEU A 471 -9.58 27.95 7.16
CA LEU A 471 -10.12 27.33 5.96
C LEU A 471 -11.17 28.26 5.33
N ARG A 472 -11.64 27.94 4.13
CA ARG A 472 -12.67 28.75 3.43
C ARG A 472 -13.95 28.98 4.24
N ASN A 473 -14.35 28.00 5.06
CA ASN A 473 -15.65 27.99 5.75
C ASN A 473 -15.53 27.88 7.27
N GLN A 474 -14.31 27.78 7.82
CA GLN A 474 -14.12 27.57 9.25
C GLN A 474 -12.77 28.12 9.69
N GLU A 475 -12.72 28.52 10.96
CA GLU A 475 -11.51 28.94 11.65
C GLU A 475 -11.48 28.25 13.01
N PHE A 476 -10.32 27.73 13.38
CA PHE A 476 -10.09 27.05 14.66
C PHE A 476 -8.60 27.04 15.00
N HIS A 477 -8.27 26.56 16.20
CA HIS A 477 -6.90 26.28 16.60
C HIS A 477 -6.61 24.77 16.66
N GLN A 478 -5.36 24.41 16.37
CA GLN A 478 -4.85 23.05 16.53
C GLN A 478 -3.49 23.05 17.20
N ILE A 479 -3.16 21.94 17.86
CA ILE A 479 -1.80 21.69 18.37
C ILE A 479 -1.06 20.86 17.34
N THR A 480 0.04 21.37 16.80
CA THR A 480 0.85 20.70 15.79
C THR A 480 2.16 20.20 16.38
N LEU A 481 2.40 18.90 16.20
CA LEU A 481 3.64 18.22 16.57
C LEU A 481 4.43 17.92 15.28
N SER A 482 5.57 18.56 15.06
CA SER A 482 6.35 18.44 13.82
C SER A 482 7.83 18.77 14.03
N TYR A 483 8.64 18.56 12.98
CA TYR A 483 10.07 18.89 12.99
C TYR A 483 10.31 20.41 13.12
N GLY A 484 11.17 20.80 14.05
CA GLY A 484 11.51 22.20 14.28
C GLY A 484 12.43 22.40 15.49
N PRO A 485 12.71 23.66 15.89
CA PRO A 485 13.66 23.99 16.96
C PRO A 485 13.34 23.35 18.32
N ARG A 486 12.07 23.05 18.59
CA ARG A 486 11.58 22.43 19.83
C ARG A 486 11.17 20.97 19.64
N TYR A 487 11.75 20.27 18.66
CA TYR A 487 11.33 18.91 18.27
C TYR A 487 11.27 17.95 19.48
N TYR A 488 12.30 18.00 20.33
CA TYR A 488 12.43 17.13 21.50
C TYR A 488 11.71 17.64 22.76
N ASP A 489 11.09 18.82 22.72
CA ASP A 489 10.21 19.32 23.80
C ASP A 489 8.75 18.87 23.60
N GLN A 490 8.43 18.34 22.42
CA GLN A 490 7.07 17.91 22.08
C GLN A 490 6.66 16.68 22.91
N THR A 491 5.37 16.60 23.23
CA THR A 491 4.81 15.50 24.03
C THR A 491 3.40 15.17 23.57
N LEU A 492 3.06 13.89 23.52
CA LEU A 492 1.70 13.39 23.45
C LEU A 492 1.62 12.08 24.23
N LYS A 493 1.12 12.09 25.46
CA LYS A 493 1.15 10.91 26.33
C LYS A 493 -0.03 10.94 27.31
N LEU A 494 -0.33 9.84 27.99
CA LEU A 494 -1.33 9.83 29.07
C LEU A 494 -0.95 10.82 30.18
N SER A 495 -1.93 11.53 30.73
CA SER A 495 -1.70 12.55 31.77
C SER A 495 -1.15 11.95 33.07
N GLU A 496 -1.61 10.76 33.45
CA GLU A 496 -1.26 10.07 34.70
C GLU A 496 -0.03 9.14 34.59
N LYS A 497 0.76 9.22 33.51
CA LYS A 497 1.89 8.32 33.23
C LYS A 497 3.27 8.96 33.27
#